data_AF-A0A7C7XGH5-F1
#
_entry.id   AF-A0A7C7XGH5-F1
#
_cell.length_a   1.000
_cell.length_b   1.000
_cell.length_c   1.000
_cell.angle_alpha   90.00
_cell.angle_beta   90.00
_cell.angle_gamma   90.00
#
_symmetry.space_group_name_H-M   'P 1'
#
loop_
_entity.id
_entity.type
_entity.pdbx_description
1 polymer ?
#
loop_
_entity_poly.entity_id
_entity_poly.type
_entity_poly.pdbx_seq_one_letter_code
_entity_poly.pdbx_strand_id
1 'polypeptide(L)'
;MAGLERFHSQAAGIALDIEAFGADQAIWLGVMGALGYPRNKRAFRKLATRVDWQMASSYGDSAELARLLMRADGLREGKGEGAYGTELTGSAPQWVRPWGRPANAPASRIKAISALVTIWKASGGIARAFEIAVTNAQKPRDLSTALRPVELIETDGVTVLGAARAAEITVNVMLPAVLAMATQESVIRPDVTHLKNRSTELFSTHPKLGENSATKEAVVALGMDYEIPKIRNARDQQGLISLYREMFRHGIGPRQPRLPGV
;
A
#
# COMPACT_ATOMS: atom_id res chain seq x y z
N MET A 1 -16.58 9.53 11.95
CA MET A 1 -15.24 10.16 11.84
C MET A 1 -14.67 9.75 10.49
N ALA A 2 -14.58 10.69 9.55
CA ALA A 2 -14.28 10.44 8.12
C ALA A 2 -13.03 9.56 7.86
N GLY A 3 -12.02 9.61 8.75
CA GLY A 3 -10.83 8.78 8.63
C GLY A 3 -11.10 7.28 8.77
N LEU A 4 -11.97 6.88 9.71
CA LEU A 4 -12.41 5.50 9.88
C LEU A 4 -13.31 5.06 8.72
N GLU A 5 -14.21 5.92 8.28
CA GLU A 5 -15.07 5.63 7.11
C GLU A 5 -14.22 5.37 5.86
N ARG A 6 -13.19 6.19 5.61
CA ARG A 6 -12.24 5.93 4.52
C ARG A 6 -11.48 4.63 4.71
N PHE A 7 -11.05 4.31 5.94
CA PHE A 7 -10.38 3.04 6.25
C PHE A 7 -11.27 1.82 5.96
N HIS A 8 -12.52 1.85 6.41
CA HIS A 8 -13.51 0.80 6.12
C HIS A 8 -13.83 0.71 4.62
N SER A 9 -13.96 1.84 3.93
CA SER A 9 -14.15 1.87 2.48
C SER A 9 -12.96 1.26 1.73
N GLN A 10 -11.72 1.52 2.17
CA GLN A 10 -10.54 0.84 1.63
C GLN A 10 -10.56 -0.66 1.89
N ALA A 11 -10.91 -1.08 3.11
CA ALA A 11 -11.02 -2.49 3.45
C ALA A 11 -12.08 -3.19 2.59
N ALA A 12 -13.25 -2.57 2.40
CA ALA A 12 -14.30 -3.09 1.52
C ALA A 12 -13.85 -3.22 0.06
N GLY A 13 -13.13 -2.21 -0.47
CA GLY A 13 -12.56 -2.29 -1.82
C GLY A 13 -11.52 -3.41 -1.96
N ILE A 14 -10.70 -3.64 -0.93
CA ILE A 14 -9.75 -4.76 -0.90
C ILE A 14 -10.49 -6.09 -0.77
N ALA A 15 -11.56 -6.18 0.01
CA ALA A 15 -12.38 -7.39 0.14
C ALA A 15 -12.89 -7.87 -1.23
N LEU A 16 -13.36 -6.95 -2.08
CA LEU A 16 -13.75 -7.26 -3.46
C LEU A 16 -12.56 -7.78 -4.29
N ASP A 17 -11.37 -7.17 -4.17
CA ASP A 17 -10.16 -7.66 -4.83
C ASP A 17 -9.78 -9.07 -4.30
N ILE A 18 -9.97 -9.36 -3.00
CA ILE A 18 -9.71 -10.67 -2.39
C ILE A 18 -10.67 -11.72 -2.95
N GLU A 19 -11.96 -11.41 -3.08
CA GLU A 19 -12.96 -12.30 -3.68
C GLU A 19 -12.63 -12.61 -5.15
N ALA A 20 -12.16 -11.60 -5.89
CA ALA A 20 -11.87 -11.75 -7.31
C ALA A 20 -10.57 -12.49 -7.61
N PHE A 21 -9.53 -12.30 -6.79
CA PHE A 21 -8.16 -12.74 -7.13
C PHE A 21 -7.47 -13.58 -6.04
N GLY A 22 -8.08 -13.73 -4.87
CA GLY A 22 -7.44 -14.29 -3.69
C GLY A 22 -6.62 -13.27 -2.89
N ALA A 23 -6.39 -13.58 -1.62
CA ALA A 23 -5.83 -12.63 -0.65
C ALA A 23 -4.42 -12.13 -1.01
N ASP A 24 -3.52 -13.03 -1.37
CA ASP A 24 -2.16 -12.65 -1.71
C ASP A 24 -2.09 -11.74 -2.94
N GLN A 25 -2.86 -12.05 -3.99
CA GLN A 25 -2.86 -11.26 -5.21
C GLN A 25 -3.49 -9.88 -4.99
N ALA A 26 -4.58 -9.79 -4.22
CA ALA A 26 -5.20 -8.52 -3.87
C ALA A 26 -4.22 -7.60 -3.12
N ILE A 27 -3.50 -8.16 -2.14
CA ILE A 27 -2.50 -7.41 -1.36
C ILE A 27 -1.29 -7.05 -2.23
N TRP A 28 -0.82 -7.96 -3.09
CA TRP A 28 0.24 -7.69 -4.07
C TRP A 28 -0.09 -6.49 -4.97
N LEU A 29 -1.30 -6.45 -5.53
CA LEU A 29 -1.81 -5.32 -6.32
C LEU A 29 -1.90 -4.03 -5.50
N GLY A 30 -2.28 -4.12 -4.23
CA GLY A 30 -2.32 -3.01 -3.29
C GLY A 30 -0.93 -2.43 -3.03
N VAL A 31 0.01 -3.27 -2.64
CA VAL A 31 1.40 -2.92 -2.32
C VAL A 31 2.09 -2.35 -3.54
N MET A 32 2.03 -3.02 -4.69
CA MET A 32 2.62 -2.55 -5.93
C MET A 32 2.02 -1.20 -6.34
N GLY A 33 0.70 -1.05 -6.30
CA GLY A 33 0.06 0.25 -6.55
C GLY A 33 0.55 1.35 -5.60
N ALA A 34 0.74 1.03 -4.32
CA ALA A 34 1.29 1.95 -3.34
C ALA A 34 2.78 2.26 -3.57
N LEU A 35 3.55 1.43 -4.29
CA LEU A 35 4.90 1.81 -4.74
C LEU A 35 4.88 2.95 -5.75
N GLY A 36 3.78 3.26 -6.45
CA GLY A 36 3.82 4.15 -7.60
C GLY A 36 3.73 5.65 -7.35
N TYR A 37 3.52 6.14 -6.11
CA TYR A 37 2.94 7.48 -5.89
C TYR A 37 1.62 7.69 -6.69
N PRO A 38 0.88 8.81 -6.55
CA PRO A 38 -0.32 9.01 -7.35
C PRO A 38 -0.08 8.91 -8.87
N ARG A 39 1.10 9.33 -9.36
CA ARG A 39 1.41 9.38 -10.80
C ARG A 39 1.67 8.02 -11.46
N ASN A 40 2.32 7.07 -10.76
CA ASN A 40 2.65 5.75 -11.32
C ASN A 40 1.92 4.59 -10.63
N LYS A 41 0.90 4.86 -9.80
CA LYS A 41 0.07 3.83 -9.16
C LYS A 41 -0.50 2.84 -10.19
N ARG A 42 -1.03 3.35 -11.31
CA ARG A 42 -1.58 2.51 -12.40
C ARG A 42 -0.49 1.68 -13.08
N ALA A 43 0.69 2.26 -13.31
CA ALA A 43 1.82 1.57 -13.93
C ALA A 43 2.28 0.37 -13.08
N PHE A 44 2.48 0.58 -11.78
CA PHE A 44 2.86 -0.52 -10.88
C PHE A 44 1.76 -1.56 -10.70
N ARG A 45 0.47 -1.18 -10.65
CA ARG A 45 -0.62 -2.18 -10.65
C ARG A 45 -0.59 -3.02 -11.93
N LYS A 46 -0.36 -2.40 -13.08
CA LYS A 46 -0.23 -3.11 -14.36
C LYS A 46 1.00 -4.02 -14.39
N LEU A 47 2.10 -3.63 -13.74
CA LEU A 47 3.25 -4.51 -13.56
C LEU A 47 2.87 -5.73 -12.70
N ALA A 48 2.13 -5.53 -11.62
CA ALA A 48 1.65 -6.57 -10.72
C ALA A 48 0.57 -7.50 -11.29
N THR A 49 -0.09 -7.10 -12.39
CA THR A 49 -0.95 -8.02 -13.16
C THR A 49 -0.17 -8.84 -14.18
N ARG A 50 0.98 -8.34 -14.66
CA ARG A 50 1.87 -9.07 -15.60
C ARG A 50 2.73 -10.09 -14.87
N VAL A 51 3.16 -9.74 -13.66
CA VAL A 51 3.87 -10.60 -12.73
C VAL A 51 3.01 -10.65 -11.49
N ASP A 52 2.06 -11.58 -11.50
CA ASP A 52 1.18 -11.83 -10.36
C ASP A 52 1.96 -12.41 -9.17
N TRP A 53 1.27 -12.57 -8.03
CA TRP A 53 1.86 -13.09 -6.82
C TRP A 53 2.38 -14.53 -6.99
N GLN A 54 1.64 -15.39 -7.69
CA GLN A 54 2.05 -16.79 -7.88
C GLN A 54 3.36 -16.86 -8.67
N MET A 55 3.48 -16.07 -9.73
CA MET A 55 4.70 -15.92 -10.50
C MET A 55 5.81 -15.30 -9.65
N ALA A 56 5.56 -14.17 -8.97
CA ALA A 56 6.56 -13.48 -8.17
C ALA A 56 7.13 -14.36 -7.04
N SER A 57 6.25 -15.06 -6.32
CA SER A 57 6.61 -15.95 -5.22
C SER A 57 7.25 -17.27 -5.67
N SER A 58 7.14 -17.65 -6.95
CA SER A 58 7.82 -18.84 -7.46
C SER A 58 9.35 -18.70 -7.47
N TYR A 59 9.87 -17.47 -7.56
CA TYR A 59 11.31 -17.20 -7.60
C TYR A 59 11.94 -17.41 -6.21
N GLY A 60 13.11 -18.05 -6.19
CA GLY A 60 13.89 -18.29 -4.97
C GLY A 60 14.84 -17.14 -4.64
N ASP A 61 15.31 -16.42 -5.67
CA ASP A 61 16.25 -15.32 -5.54
C ASP A 61 15.60 -13.96 -5.84
N SER A 62 15.86 -12.99 -4.96
CA SER A 62 15.38 -11.62 -5.10
C SER A 62 15.98 -10.90 -6.32
N ALA A 63 17.21 -11.24 -6.75
CA ALA A 63 17.82 -10.60 -7.92
C ALA A 63 17.24 -11.14 -9.24
N GLU A 64 16.91 -12.44 -9.31
CA GLU A 64 16.11 -13.01 -10.40
C GLU A 64 14.72 -12.38 -10.50
N LEU A 65 14.00 -12.25 -9.39
CA LEU A 65 12.70 -11.59 -9.37
C LEU A 65 12.79 -10.12 -9.81
N ALA A 66 13.82 -9.40 -9.35
CA ALA A 66 14.04 -8.02 -9.77
C ALA A 66 14.29 -7.92 -11.29
N ARG A 67 15.04 -8.86 -11.87
CA ARG A 67 15.26 -8.94 -13.33
C ARG A 67 13.95 -9.21 -14.08
N LEU A 68 13.11 -10.14 -13.60
CA LEU A 68 11.80 -10.40 -14.18
C LEU A 68 10.91 -9.15 -14.17
N LEU A 69 10.79 -8.49 -13.01
CA LEU A 69 9.98 -7.28 -12.87
C LEU A 69 10.51 -6.13 -13.74
N MET A 70 11.83 -5.97 -13.85
CA MET A 70 12.44 -5.00 -14.77
C MET A 70 12.20 -5.35 -16.24
N ARG A 71 12.17 -6.63 -16.61
CA ARG A 71 11.78 -7.06 -17.97
C ARG A 71 10.30 -6.73 -18.24
N ALA A 72 9.44 -6.93 -17.24
CA ALA A 72 8.01 -6.69 -17.34
C ALA A 72 7.64 -5.20 -17.27
N ASP A 73 8.51 -4.32 -16.78
CA ASP A 73 8.24 -2.88 -16.64
C ASP A 73 8.29 -2.12 -17.97
N GLY A 74 8.96 -2.65 -18.99
CA GLY A 74 9.08 -2.04 -20.32
C GLY A 74 9.91 -0.75 -20.40
N LEU A 75 10.70 -0.42 -19.36
CA LEU A 75 11.61 0.74 -19.35
C LEU A 75 12.95 0.46 -20.01
N ARG A 76 13.34 -0.82 -20.12
CA ARG A 76 14.57 -1.25 -20.78
C ARG A 76 14.24 -1.74 -22.18
N GLU A 77 14.63 -0.97 -23.20
CA GLU A 77 14.66 -1.45 -24.58
C GLU A 77 15.78 -2.47 -24.71
N GLY A 78 15.43 -3.72 -25.03
CA GLY A 78 16.42 -4.77 -25.26
C GLY A 78 15.86 -6.17 -25.00
N LYS A 79 16.06 -7.05 -25.98
CA LYS A 79 15.85 -8.49 -25.86
C LYS A 79 16.80 -9.04 -24.79
N GLY A 80 16.38 -9.01 -23.54
CA GLY A 80 17.09 -9.68 -22.45
C GLY A 80 16.95 -11.18 -22.62
N GLU A 81 17.85 -11.79 -23.40
CA GLU A 81 18.11 -13.23 -23.31
C GLU A 81 18.65 -13.51 -21.90
N GLY A 82 17.88 -14.24 -21.11
CA GLY A 82 18.22 -14.57 -19.74
C GLY A 82 17.16 -15.42 -19.06
N ALA A 83 17.49 -16.71 -18.93
CA ALA A 83 16.95 -17.76 -18.06
C ALA A 83 15.42 -17.80 -17.85
N TYR A 84 14.80 -18.82 -18.46
CA TYR A 84 13.41 -19.25 -18.33
C TYR A 84 12.37 -18.41 -19.11
N GLY A 85 11.79 -19.06 -20.12
CA GLY A 85 10.79 -18.54 -21.04
C GLY A 85 9.41 -18.31 -20.43
N THR A 86 9.33 -17.59 -19.30
CA THR A 86 8.05 -17.15 -18.74
C THR A 86 7.44 -16.12 -19.69
N GLU A 87 6.41 -16.53 -20.41
CA GLU A 87 5.64 -15.68 -21.30
C GLU A 87 4.89 -14.63 -20.49
N LEU A 88 5.24 -13.35 -20.69
CA LEU A 88 4.59 -12.23 -20.04
C LEU A 88 3.38 -11.81 -20.87
N THR A 89 2.19 -11.85 -20.29
CA THR A 89 0.96 -11.44 -20.96
C THR A 89 0.77 -9.92 -20.92
N GLY A 90 0.00 -9.39 -21.89
CA GLY A 90 -0.40 -7.99 -21.94
C GLY A 90 0.68 -6.99 -22.35
N SER A 91 0.31 -5.71 -22.42
CA SER A 91 1.21 -4.60 -22.82
C SER A 91 1.97 -4.01 -21.63
N ALA A 92 3.14 -3.40 -21.89
CA ALA A 92 3.97 -2.85 -20.84
C ALA A 92 3.26 -1.71 -20.07
N PRO A 93 3.63 -1.44 -18.80
CA PRO A 93 3.20 -0.26 -18.08
C PRO A 93 3.57 1.04 -18.79
N GLN A 94 2.67 2.03 -18.72
CA GLN A 94 2.97 3.40 -19.16
C GLN A 94 3.47 4.20 -17.97
N TRP A 95 4.74 4.64 -18.03
CA TRP A 95 5.39 5.37 -16.96
C TRP A 95 5.32 6.87 -17.15
N VAL A 96 5.00 7.58 -16.08
CA VAL A 96 4.98 9.04 -16.04
C VAL A 96 6.31 9.56 -15.47
N ARG A 97 7.02 10.36 -16.28
CA ARG A 97 8.26 11.08 -15.93
C ARG A 97 7.98 12.56 -15.61
N PRO A 98 8.89 13.29 -14.94
CA PRO A 98 10.09 12.81 -14.24
C PRO A 98 9.74 12.12 -12.91
N TRP A 99 10.62 11.25 -12.41
CA TRP A 99 10.40 10.46 -11.19
C TRP A 99 10.83 11.18 -9.89
N GLY A 100 11.47 12.35 -10.00
CA GLY A 100 12.03 13.08 -8.86
C GLY A 100 13.31 12.42 -8.34
N ARG A 101 13.43 12.24 -7.02
CA ARG A 101 14.62 11.65 -6.38
C ARG A 101 14.93 10.24 -6.91
N PRO A 102 16.20 9.82 -7.05
CA PRO A 102 16.57 8.49 -7.57
C PRO A 102 15.87 7.31 -6.89
N ALA A 103 15.70 7.35 -5.56
CA ALA A 103 14.98 6.32 -4.79
C ALA A 103 13.50 6.15 -5.18
N ASN A 104 12.93 7.09 -5.93
CA ASN A 104 11.57 7.01 -6.47
C ASN A 104 11.50 6.40 -7.87
N ALA A 105 12.63 6.16 -8.52
CA ALA A 105 12.67 5.52 -9.81
C ALA A 105 12.06 4.11 -9.72
N PRO A 106 11.31 3.66 -10.75
CA PRO A 106 10.70 2.34 -10.77
C PRO A 106 11.68 1.21 -10.46
N ALA A 107 12.88 1.27 -11.05
CA ALA A 107 13.92 0.26 -10.86
C ALA A 107 14.34 0.10 -9.38
N SER A 108 14.52 1.19 -8.63
CA SER A 108 14.88 1.11 -7.21
C SER A 108 13.77 0.50 -6.36
N ARG A 109 12.51 0.79 -6.70
CA ARG A 109 11.34 0.23 -5.99
C ARG A 109 11.11 -1.23 -6.33
N ILE A 110 11.38 -1.61 -7.57
CA ILE A 110 11.38 -3.02 -8.02
C ILE A 110 12.42 -3.81 -7.23
N LYS A 111 13.66 -3.33 -7.11
CA LYS A 111 14.68 -4.02 -6.29
C LYS A 111 14.23 -4.18 -4.83
N ALA A 112 13.67 -3.13 -4.25
CA ALA A 112 13.20 -3.18 -2.87
C ALA A 112 12.05 -4.16 -2.65
N ILE A 113 11.07 -4.20 -3.55
CA ILE A 113 9.94 -5.12 -3.40
C ILE A 113 10.37 -6.57 -3.65
N SER A 114 11.32 -6.82 -4.55
CA SER A 114 11.81 -8.17 -4.81
C SER A 114 12.46 -8.81 -3.58
N ALA A 115 13.18 -8.05 -2.76
CA ALA A 115 13.74 -8.55 -1.50
C ALA A 115 12.64 -8.91 -0.48
N LEU A 116 11.55 -8.14 -0.44
CA LEU A 116 10.43 -8.41 0.48
C LEU A 116 9.61 -9.64 0.09
N VAL A 117 9.47 -9.93 -1.21
CA VAL A 117 8.72 -11.12 -1.68
C VAL A 117 9.29 -12.41 -1.11
N THR A 118 10.62 -12.55 -1.02
CA THR A 118 11.27 -13.73 -0.41
C THR A 118 10.86 -13.91 1.06
N ILE A 119 10.76 -12.81 1.81
CA ILE A 119 10.38 -12.83 3.24
C ILE A 119 8.91 -13.18 3.41
N TRP A 120 8.04 -12.59 2.60
CA TRP A 120 6.61 -12.86 2.65
C TRP A 120 6.28 -14.29 2.21
N LYS A 121 6.97 -14.79 1.18
CA LYS A 121 6.89 -16.19 0.76
C LYS A 121 7.25 -17.14 1.91
N ALA A 122 8.33 -16.87 2.63
CA ALA A 122 8.74 -17.70 3.78
C ALA A 122 7.71 -17.70 4.93
N SER A 123 6.86 -16.67 5.00
CA SER A 123 5.75 -16.59 5.95
C SER A 123 4.48 -17.32 5.49
N GLY A 124 4.51 -17.98 4.32
CA GLY A 124 3.35 -18.66 3.72
C GLY A 124 2.49 -17.78 2.81
N GLY A 125 2.95 -16.57 2.45
CA GLY A 125 2.18 -15.61 1.65
C GLY A 125 2.28 -14.19 2.17
N ILE A 126 2.01 -13.20 1.32
CA ILE A 126 1.95 -11.79 1.74
C ILE A 126 0.75 -11.51 2.66
N ALA A 127 -0.37 -12.19 2.43
CA ALA A 127 -1.54 -12.15 3.30
C ALA A 127 -1.19 -12.64 4.70
N ARG A 128 -0.57 -13.82 4.80
CA ARG A 128 -0.15 -14.39 6.08
C ARG A 128 0.91 -13.55 6.77
N ALA A 129 1.89 -13.02 6.02
CA ALA A 129 2.90 -12.12 6.56
C ALA A 129 2.28 -10.86 7.19
N PHE A 130 1.28 -10.27 6.53
CA PHE A 130 0.59 -9.08 7.05
C PHE A 130 -0.28 -9.41 8.27
N GLU A 131 -0.97 -10.53 8.26
CA GLU A 131 -1.75 -11.01 9.41
C GLU A 131 -0.86 -11.24 10.64
N ILE A 132 0.28 -11.92 10.48
CA ILE A 132 1.28 -12.13 11.55
C ILE A 132 1.78 -10.79 12.07
N ALA A 133 2.12 -9.85 11.18
CA ALA A 133 2.62 -8.54 11.55
C ALA A 133 1.61 -7.75 12.39
N VAL A 134 0.34 -7.74 11.99
CA VAL A 134 -0.74 -7.05 12.73
C VAL A 134 -1.05 -7.74 14.05
N THR A 135 -1.04 -9.07 14.07
CA THR A 135 -1.27 -9.86 15.29
C THR A 135 -0.20 -9.60 16.34
N ASN A 136 1.07 -9.55 15.94
CA ASN A 136 2.19 -9.42 16.86
C ASN A 136 2.54 -7.97 17.22
N ALA A 137 2.16 -7.00 16.39
CA ALA A 137 2.45 -5.60 16.65
C ALA A 137 1.83 -5.15 17.98
N GLN A 138 2.62 -4.48 18.83
CA GLN A 138 2.17 -3.85 20.07
C GLN A 138 1.90 -2.35 19.87
N LYS A 139 2.65 -1.73 18.96
CA LYS A 139 2.56 -0.33 18.59
C LYS A 139 2.62 -0.19 17.07
N PRO A 140 2.09 0.91 16.50
CA PRO A 140 2.08 1.11 15.05
C PRO A 140 3.44 1.01 14.36
N ARG A 141 4.52 1.42 15.05
CA ARG A 141 5.90 1.32 14.51
C ARG A 141 6.35 -0.12 14.26
N ASP A 142 5.79 -1.09 14.99
CA ASP A 142 6.19 -2.49 14.91
C ASP A 142 5.78 -3.09 13.55
N LEU A 143 4.73 -2.55 12.93
CA LEU A 143 4.26 -2.92 11.58
C LEU A 143 5.27 -2.62 10.48
N SER A 144 6.23 -1.72 10.75
CA SER A 144 7.26 -1.40 9.76
C SER A 144 8.19 -2.58 9.47
N THR A 145 8.33 -3.53 10.39
CA THR A 145 9.21 -4.70 10.24
C THR A 145 8.80 -5.60 9.07
N ALA A 146 7.50 -5.72 8.80
CA ALA A 146 6.99 -6.49 7.66
C ALA A 146 7.31 -5.87 6.28
N LEU A 147 7.67 -4.58 6.24
CA LEU A 147 7.98 -3.83 5.03
C LEU A 147 9.43 -3.34 4.98
N ARG A 148 10.11 -3.35 6.13
CA ARG A 148 11.48 -2.93 6.38
C ARG A 148 12.09 -3.79 7.50
N PRO A 149 12.31 -5.08 7.25
CA PRO A 149 12.98 -5.95 8.22
C PRO A 149 14.38 -5.42 8.51
N VAL A 150 14.82 -5.55 9.77
CA VAL A 150 16.13 -5.06 10.22
C VAL A 150 17.25 -5.75 9.45
N GLU A 151 17.07 -7.03 9.18
CA GLU A 151 18.00 -7.87 8.42
C GLU A 151 18.25 -7.28 7.02
N LEU A 152 17.21 -6.79 6.34
CA LEU A 152 17.38 -6.16 5.02
C LEU A 152 18.00 -4.75 5.13
N ILE A 153 17.71 -4.00 6.21
CA ILE A 153 18.27 -2.66 6.43
C ILE A 153 19.79 -2.73 6.61
N GLU A 154 20.26 -3.75 7.31
CA GLU A 154 21.68 -3.95 7.64
C GLU A 154 22.45 -4.70 6.56
N THR A 155 21.77 -5.30 5.57
CA THR A 155 22.44 -6.02 4.49
C THR A 155 23.01 -5.07 3.43
N ASP A 156 24.34 -5.09 3.27
CA ASP A 156 25.03 -4.33 2.24
C ASP A 156 24.58 -4.71 0.82
N GLY A 157 24.39 -3.69 -0.02
CA GLY A 157 23.99 -3.86 -1.42
C GLY A 157 22.51 -4.16 -1.64
N VAL A 158 21.72 -4.39 -0.59
CA VAL A 158 20.26 -4.55 -0.70
C VAL A 158 19.58 -3.18 -0.76
N THR A 159 18.70 -3.00 -1.73
CA THR A 159 17.85 -1.81 -1.79
C THR A 159 16.65 -2.01 -0.88
N VAL A 160 16.45 -1.14 0.12
CA VAL A 160 15.32 -1.24 1.04
C VAL A 160 14.26 -0.18 0.76
N LEU A 161 13.00 -0.53 1.00
CA LEU A 161 11.87 0.38 0.90
C LEU A 161 12.01 1.52 1.91
N GLY A 162 11.92 2.78 1.49
CA GLY A 162 12.01 3.95 2.40
C GLY A 162 10.93 3.97 3.50
N ALA A 163 11.26 4.49 4.69
CA ALA A 163 10.39 4.48 5.88
C ALA A 163 9.03 5.14 5.65
N ALA A 164 9.02 6.29 4.96
CA ALA A 164 7.77 6.97 4.60
C ALA A 164 6.88 6.10 3.70
N ARG A 165 7.47 5.37 2.74
CA ARG A 165 6.71 4.48 1.85
C ARG A 165 6.18 3.26 2.60
N ALA A 166 6.97 2.68 3.51
CA ALA A 166 6.51 1.60 4.36
C ALA A 166 5.27 2.04 5.17
N ALA A 167 5.33 3.20 5.83
CA ALA A 167 4.19 3.74 6.57
C ALA A 167 2.95 3.98 5.67
N GLU A 168 3.14 4.50 4.44
CA GLU A 168 2.04 4.65 3.49
C GLU A 168 1.40 3.31 3.11
N ILE A 169 2.19 2.26 2.89
CA ILE A 169 1.69 0.90 2.60
C ILE A 169 0.99 0.33 3.83
N THR A 170 1.55 0.51 5.02
CA THR A 170 0.93 0.06 6.27
C THR A 170 -0.48 0.62 6.42
N VAL A 171 -0.63 1.94 6.28
CA VAL A 171 -1.90 2.64 6.48
C VAL A 171 -2.90 2.40 5.35
N ASN A 172 -2.46 2.36 4.10
CA ASN A 172 -3.37 2.30 2.95
C ASN A 172 -3.59 0.89 2.38
N VAL A 173 -2.79 -0.09 2.78
CA VAL A 173 -2.85 -1.46 2.23
C VAL A 173 -2.87 -2.51 3.34
N MET A 174 -1.86 -2.56 4.20
CA MET A 174 -1.72 -3.64 5.19
C MET A 174 -2.87 -3.68 6.19
N LEU A 175 -3.12 -2.58 6.91
CA LEU A 175 -4.18 -2.51 7.92
C LEU A 175 -5.59 -2.70 7.31
N PRO A 176 -5.94 -2.05 6.17
CA PRO A 176 -7.22 -2.30 5.53
C PRO A 176 -7.35 -3.73 5.00
N ALA A 177 -6.28 -4.35 4.48
CA ALA A 177 -6.31 -5.72 3.99
C ALA A 177 -6.52 -6.74 5.11
N VAL A 178 -5.83 -6.59 6.24
CA VAL A 178 -6.04 -7.45 7.41
C VAL A 178 -7.46 -7.29 7.96
N LEU A 179 -8.00 -6.07 7.98
CA LEU A 179 -9.40 -5.85 8.31
C LEU A 179 -10.35 -6.55 7.31
N ALA A 180 -10.06 -6.46 6.01
CA ALA A 180 -10.87 -7.09 4.96
C ALA A 180 -10.90 -8.61 5.11
N MET A 181 -9.75 -9.25 5.26
CA MET A 181 -9.62 -10.70 5.49
C MET A 181 -10.40 -11.14 6.74
N ALA A 182 -10.22 -10.42 7.86
CA ALA A 182 -10.94 -10.73 9.10
C ALA A 182 -12.46 -10.53 8.97
N THR A 183 -12.91 -9.64 8.08
CA THR A 183 -14.35 -9.34 7.89
C THR A 183 -15.05 -10.33 6.96
N GLN A 184 -14.31 -10.95 6.03
CA GLN A 184 -14.86 -12.00 5.15
C GLN A 184 -15.04 -13.35 5.85
N GLU A 185 -14.39 -13.59 6.99
CA GLU A 185 -14.61 -14.80 7.77
C GLU A 185 -16.07 -14.84 8.27
N SER A 186 -16.83 -15.82 7.78
CA SER A 186 -18.24 -16.03 8.13
C SER A 186 -18.43 -16.58 9.55
N VAL A 187 -17.38 -17.16 10.13
CA VAL A 187 -17.39 -17.71 11.49
C VAL A 187 -16.89 -16.66 12.47
N ILE A 188 -17.76 -16.26 13.40
CA ILE A 188 -17.36 -15.37 14.50
C ILE A 188 -16.52 -16.18 15.48
N ARG A 189 -15.20 -16.00 15.40
CA ARG A 189 -14.24 -16.54 16.35
C ARG A 189 -13.56 -15.41 17.16
N PRO A 190 -13.12 -15.66 18.41
CA PRO A 190 -12.45 -14.65 19.23
C PRO A 190 -11.18 -14.06 18.59
N ASP A 191 -10.39 -14.88 17.91
CA ASP A 191 -9.17 -14.48 17.16
C ASP A 191 -9.49 -13.49 16.03
N VAL A 192 -10.56 -13.75 15.28
CA VAL A 192 -11.03 -12.87 14.19
C VAL A 192 -11.51 -11.53 14.73
N THR A 193 -12.27 -11.55 15.83
CA THR A 193 -12.75 -10.32 16.48
C THR A 193 -11.58 -9.49 17.02
N HIS A 194 -10.60 -10.16 17.64
CA HIS A 194 -9.37 -9.53 18.10
C HIS A 194 -8.61 -8.87 16.93
N LEU A 195 -8.49 -9.55 15.79
CA LEU A 195 -7.77 -9.04 14.62
C LEU A 195 -8.44 -7.80 13.98
N LYS A 196 -9.77 -7.75 13.93
CA LYS A 196 -10.54 -6.56 13.49
C LYS A 196 -10.27 -5.36 14.39
N ASN A 197 -10.38 -5.57 15.71
CA ASN A 197 -10.15 -4.53 16.71
C ASN A 197 -8.70 -4.04 16.65
N ARG A 198 -7.75 -4.97 16.56
CA ARG A 198 -6.31 -4.68 16.48
C ARG A 198 -5.96 -3.85 15.25
N SER A 199 -6.47 -4.23 14.08
CA SER A 199 -6.26 -3.46 12.84
C SER A 199 -6.78 -2.03 12.94
N THR A 200 -7.97 -1.86 13.52
CA THR A 200 -8.64 -0.56 13.69
C THR A 200 -7.94 0.32 14.73
N GLU A 201 -7.48 -0.28 15.83
CA GLU A 201 -6.72 0.38 16.89
C GLU A 201 -5.36 0.87 16.37
N LEU A 202 -4.60 -0.02 15.70
CA LEU A 202 -3.31 0.31 15.12
C LEU A 202 -3.44 1.41 14.06
N PHE A 203 -4.50 1.39 13.24
CA PHE A 203 -4.79 2.48 12.32
C PHE A 203 -5.08 3.81 13.04
N SER A 204 -5.94 3.77 14.06
CA SER A 204 -6.36 4.96 14.81
C SER A 204 -5.22 5.61 15.60
N THR A 205 -4.24 4.81 16.05
CA THR A 205 -3.09 5.25 16.83
C THR A 205 -1.84 5.47 15.98
N HIS A 206 -1.85 5.10 14.69
CA HIS A 206 -0.69 5.26 13.81
C HIS A 206 -0.29 6.74 13.70
N PRO A 207 1.00 7.10 13.88
CA PRO A 207 1.46 8.47 13.66
C PRO A 207 1.05 9.01 12.29
N LYS A 208 0.87 10.33 12.17
CA LYS A 208 0.57 10.94 10.87
C LYS A 208 1.62 10.55 9.83
N LEU A 209 1.17 10.30 8.61
CA LEU A 209 2.07 10.04 7.48
C LEU A 209 2.81 11.33 7.11
N GLY A 210 3.87 11.19 6.31
CA GLY A 210 4.56 12.33 5.73
C GLY A 210 3.59 13.25 4.98
N GLU A 211 3.81 14.56 5.08
CA GLU A 211 2.98 15.53 4.38
C GLU A 211 3.17 15.38 2.86
N ASN A 212 2.04 15.34 2.14
CA ASN A 212 2.02 15.35 0.68
C ASN A 212 1.20 16.54 0.17
N SER A 213 1.25 16.79 -1.14
CA SER A 213 0.52 17.90 -1.76
C SER A 213 -0.97 17.86 -1.46
N ALA A 214 -1.60 16.68 -1.48
CA ALA A 214 -3.02 16.53 -1.19
C ALA A 214 -3.37 16.93 0.25
N THR A 215 -2.55 16.61 1.25
CA THR A 215 -2.79 17.08 2.63
C THR A 215 -2.62 18.59 2.72
N LYS A 216 -1.61 19.17 2.06
CA LYS A 216 -1.38 20.62 2.06
C LYS A 216 -2.51 21.39 1.38
N GLU A 217 -2.91 20.94 0.19
CA GLU A 217 -4.04 21.48 -0.55
C GLU A 217 -5.35 21.34 0.23
N ALA A 218 -5.59 20.20 0.89
CA ALA A 218 -6.76 20.01 1.72
C ALA A 218 -6.82 20.99 2.90
N VAL A 219 -5.68 21.24 3.57
CA VAL A 219 -5.60 22.23 4.64
C VAL A 219 -5.94 23.63 4.13
N VAL A 220 -5.39 24.01 2.98
CA VAL A 220 -5.66 25.33 2.39
C VAL A 220 -7.12 25.45 1.96
N ALA A 221 -7.62 24.50 1.17
CA ALA A 221 -8.94 24.59 0.55
C ALA A 221 -10.08 24.50 1.56
N LEU A 222 -10.01 23.56 2.50
CA LEU A 222 -11.03 23.45 3.55
C LEU A 222 -10.87 24.59 4.59
N GLY A 223 -9.65 25.09 4.79
CA GLY A 223 -9.36 26.16 5.73
C GLY A 223 -9.91 27.53 5.32
N MET A 224 -10.38 27.68 4.08
CA MET A 224 -11.04 28.90 3.61
C MET A 224 -12.43 29.08 4.26
N ASP A 225 -13.16 27.99 4.44
CA ASP A 225 -14.56 28.00 4.90
C ASP A 225 -14.75 27.32 6.27
N TYR A 226 -13.76 26.53 6.73
CA TYR A 226 -13.87 25.70 7.93
C TYR A 226 -12.64 25.81 8.82
N GLU A 227 -12.85 25.74 10.14
CA GLU A 227 -11.76 25.53 11.10
C GLU A 227 -11.28 24.07 11.03
N ILE A 228 -10.01 23.86 10.67
CA ILE A 228 -9.45 22.52 10.55
C ILE A 228 -8.86 22.08 11.90
N PRO A 229 -9.32 20.95 12.46
CA PRO A 229 -8.77 20.45 13.70
C PRO A 229 -7.30 20.02 13.52
N LYS A 230 -6.54 20.09 14.60
CA LYS A 230 -5.14 19.63 14.61
C LYS A 230 -5.07 18.15 14.20
N ILE A 231 -4.35 17.88 13.12
CA ILE A 231 -4.12 16.52 12.60
C ILE A 231 -3.09 15.81 13.50
N ARG A 232 -3.53 14.81 14.27
CA ARG A 232 -2.66 14.13 15.26
C ARG A 232 -2.07 12.82 14.76
N ASN A 233 -2.82 12.10 13.93
CA ASN A 233 -2.52 10.72 13.54
C ASN A 233 -2.92 10.45 12.09
N ALA A 234 -2.64 9.24 11.60
CA ALA A 234 -2.98 8.82 10.26
C ALA A 234 -4.49 8.84 10.01
N ARG A 235 -5.32 8.48 11.00
CA ARG A 235 -6.79 8.52 10.89
C ARG A 235 -7.29 9.94 10.61
N ASP A 236 -6.85 10.92 11.41
CA ASP A 236 -7.23 12.33 11.23
C ASP A 236 -6.78 12.81 9.83
N GLN A 237 -5.57 12.46 9.40
CA GLN A 237 -5.04 12.82 8.08
C GLN A 237 -5.82 12.17 6.93
N GLN A 238 -6.18 10.88 7.05
CA GLN A 238 -6.99 10.18 6.06
C GLN A 238 -8.41 10.76 5.98
N GLY A 239 -8.97 11.19 7.12
CA GLY A 239 -10.26 11.87 7.18
C GLY A 239 -10.25 13.19 6.41
N LEU A 240 -9.24 14.02 6.65
CA LEU A 240 -9.06 15.28 5.92
C LEU A 240 -8.98 15.06 4.41
N ILE A 241 -8.19 14.08 3.97
CA ILE A 241 -8.08 13.72 2.54
C ILE A 241 -9.43 13.25 1.98
N SER A 242 -10.22 12.51 2.77
CA SER A 242 -11.55 12.03 2.36
C SER A 242 -12.51 13.20 2.12
N LEU A 243 -12.62 14.09 3.11
CA LEU A 243 -13.47 15.28 3.06
C LEU A 243 -13.08 16.19 1.89
N TYR A 244 -11.79 16.42 1.71
CA TYR A 244 -11.26 17.18 0.57
C TYR A 244 -11.73 16.58 -0.76
N ARG A 245 -11.59 15.27 -0.96
CA ARG A 245 -12.02 14.60 -2.20
C ARG A 245 -13.54 14.58 -2.39
N GLU A 246 -14.29 14.59 -1.31
CA GLU A 246 -15.75 14.66 -1.35
C GLU A 246 -16.23 16.05 -1.78
N MET A 247 -15.61 17.11 -1.25
CA MET A 247 -15.83 18.49 -1.69
C MET A 247 -15.61 18.66 -3.20
N PHE A 248 -14.54 18.07 -3.76
CA PHE A 248 -14.31 18.11 -5.22
C PHE A 248 -15.31 17.27 -6.03
N ARG A 249 -15.90 16.23 -5.45
CA ARG A 249 -16.89 15.37 -6.15
C ARG A 249 -18.28 16.00 -6.21
N HIS A 250 -18.69 16.69 -5.15
CA HIS A 250 -20.05 17.24 -5.03
C HIS A 250 -20.13 18.75 -5.32
N GLY A 251 -18.98 19.42 -5.50
CA GLY A 251 -18.91 20.87 -5.68
C GLY A 251 -19.04 21.62 -4.36
N ILE A 252 -18.70 22.91 -4.37
CA ILE A 252 -18.85 23.80 -3.21
C ILE A 252 -20.35 24.07 -3.02
N GLY A 253 -20.99 23.38 -2.07
CA GLY A 253 -22.32 23.76 -1.60
C GLY A 253 -22.26 25.09 -0.82
N PRO A 254 -23.34 25.89 -0.80
CA PRO A 254 -23.36 27.16 -0.07
C PRO A 254 -23.03 26.97 1.42
N ARG A 255 -22.05 27.75 1.87
CA ARG A 255 -21.52 27.95 3.25
C ARG A 255 -22.31 27.23 4.35
N GLN A 256 -21.84 26.05 4.74
CA GLN A 256 -22.14 25.48 6.05
C GLN A 256 -20.96 25.75 6.98
N PRO A 257 -21.17 26.27 8.21
CA PRO A 257 -20.09 26.67 9.11
C PRO A 257 -19.37 25.49 9.82
N ARG A 258 -19.73 24.23 9.52
CA ARG A 258 -19.12 23.03 10.13
C ARG A 258 -19.02 21.90 9.10
N LEU A 259 -17.88 21.21 9.11
CA LEU A 259 -17.69 19.99 8.33
C LEU A 259 -18.62 18.88 8.88
N PRO A 260 -19.43 18.21 8.04
CA PRO A 260 -20.22 17.06 8.47
C PRO A 260 -19.30 15.95 9.00
N GLY A 261 -19.58 15.44 10.20
CA GLY A 261 -18.91 14.23 10.73
C GLY A 261 -17.53 14.42 11.37
N VAL A 262 -17.16 15.66 11.72
CA VAL A 262 -16.04 15.98 12.64
C VAL A 262 -16.54 16.02 14.08
#